data_AF-A0A7U9Q114-F1
#
_entry.id   AF-A0A7U9Q114-F1
#
_cell.length_a   1.000
_cell.length_b   1.000
_cell.length_c   1.000
_cell.angle_alpha   90.00
_cell.angle_beta   90.00
_cell.angle_gamma   90.00
#
_symmetry.space_group_name_H-M   'P 1'
#
loop_
_entity.id
_entity.type
_entity.pdbx_description
1 polymer ?
#
loop_
_entity_poly.entity_id
_entity_poly.type
_entity_poly.pdbx_seq_one_letter_code
_entity_poly.pdbx_strand_id
1 'polypeptide(L)' 'MIRVRARLGDGRTVIEVDGHEEHAENGRVCAAVSAITHTALLGLEEIARQHPDLVSVDITQE' A
#
# COMPACT_ATOMS: atom_id res chain seq x y z
N MET A 1 13.86 10.69 -1.39
CA MET A 1 12.61 11.48 -1.53
C MET A 1 11.48 10.50 -1.79
N ILE A 2 10.47 10.49 -0.92
CA ILE A 2 9.29 9.63 -1.08
C ILE A 2 8.45 10.18 -2.23
N ARG A 3 8.03 9.32 -3.17
CA ARG A 3 7.10 9.67 -4.24
C ARG A 3 5.88 8.78 -4.16
N VAL A 4 4.70 9.40 -4.13
CA VAL A 4 3.42 8.72 -4.22
C VAL A 4 2.78 9.05 -5.56
N ARG A 5 2.41 8.04 -6.35
CA ARG A 5 1.65 8.22 -7.60
C ARG A 5 0.32 7.47 -7.47
N ALA A 6 -0.77 8.15 -7.80
CA ALA A 6 -2.10 7.55 -7.82
C ALA A 6 -2.67 7.62 -9.24
N ARG A 7 -3.26 6.53 -9.70
CA ARG A 7 -4.06 6.47 -10.94
C ARG A 7 -5.46 5.96 -10.58
N LEU A 8 -6.48 6.74 -10.93
CA LEU A 8 -7.88 6.46 -10.63
C LEU A 8 -8.68 6.52 -11.95
N GLY A 9 -9.37 5.45 -12.30
CA GLY A 9 -10.17 5.37 -13.52
C GLY A 9 -10.54 3.94 -13.90
N ASP A 10 -11.60 3.77 -14.70
CA ASP A 10 -12.02 2.47 -15.26
C ASP A 10 -12.21 1.34 -14.23
N GLY A 11 -12.71 1.68 -13.03
CA GLY A 11 -12.87 0.72 -11.93
C GLY A 11 -11.55 0.25 -11.31
N ARG A 12 -10.43 0.90 -11.65
CA ARG A 12 -9.09 0.58 -11.17
C ARG A 12 -8.53 1.71 -10.32
N THR A 13 -7.92 1.31 -9.21
CA THR A 13 -7.12 2.17 -8.34
C THR A 13 -5.71 1.61 -8.28
N VAL A 14 -4.71 2.42 -8.60
CA VAL A 14 -3.30 2.06 -8.44
C VAL A 14 -2.62 3.12 -7.58
N ILE A 15 -1.95 2.68 -6.52
CA ILE A 15 -1.12 3.52 -5.65
C ILE A 15 0.29 2.95 -5.67
N GLU A 16 1.25 3.73 -6.18
CA GLU A 16 2.68 3.40 -6.20
C GLU A 16 3.41 4.29 -5.19
N VAL A 17 4.21 3.68 -4.31
CA VAL A 17 4.97 4.40 -3.28
C VAL A 17 6.44 3.99 -3.33
N ASP A 18 7.29 4.90 -3.79
CA ASP A 18 8.73 4.67 -3.97
C ASP A 18 9.57 5.52 -3.01
N GLY A 19 10.78 5.05 -2.70
CA GLY A 19 11.79 5.86 -2.01
C GLY A 19 11.49 6.13 -0.53
N HIS A 20 10.72 5.23 0.09
CA HIS A 20 10.41 5.22 1.53
C HIS A 20 11.35 4.31 2.33
N GLU A 21 12.41 3.79 1.70
CA GLU A 21 13.48 3.05 2.35
C GLU A 21 14.48 4.03 3.00
N GLU A 22 14.76 3.75 4.27
CA GLU A 22 15.60 4.44 5.25
C GLU A 22 16.46 5.61 4.74
N HIS A 23 16.02 6.84 4.99
CA HIS A 23 16.92 7.97 5.13
C HIS A 23 17.07 8.28 6.63
N ALA A 24 18.28 8.10 7.15
CA ALA A 24 18.62 8.23 8.57
C ALA A 24 18.22 9.58 9.21
N GLU A 25 18.06 10.64 8.41
CA GLU A 25 17.61 11.96 8.89
C GLU A 25 16.08 12.14 8.97
N ASN A 26 15.29 11.32 8.26
CA ASN A 26 13.84 11.50 8.10
C ASN A 26 13.01 10.23 8.39
N GLY A 27 13.53 9.32 9.22
CA GLY A 27 12.93 8.00 9.50
C GLY A 27 11.45 8.04 9.94
N ARG A 28 11.00 9.13 10.59
CA ARG A 28 9.59 9.31 10.99
C ARG A 28 8.63 9.41 9.80
N VAL A 29 9.06 10.04 8.70
CA VAL A 29 8.22 10.20 7.50
C VAL A 29 8.14 8.90 6.72
N CYS A 30 9.26 8.17 6.61
CA CYS A 30 9.30 6.84 6.01
C CYS A 30 8.36 5.89 6.75
N ALA A 31 8.49 5.81 8.09
CA ALA A 31 7.64 4.98 8.93
C ALA A 31 6.14 5.34 8.81
N ALA A 32 5.80 6.62 8.74
CA ALA A 32 4.40 7.05 8.57
C ALA A 32 3.82 6.59 7.22
N VAL A 33 4.58 6.74 6.14
CA VAL A 33 4.14 6.30 4.80
C VAL A 33 4.01 4.78 4.74
N SER A 34 4.99 4.04 5.25
CA SER A 34 4.94 2.58 5.36
C SER A 34 3.77 2.09 6.21
N ALA A 35 3.48 2.77 7.34
CA ALA A 35 2.36 2.41 8.19
C ALA A 35 1.02 2.55 7.46
N ILE A 36 0.83 3.62 6.68
CA ILE A 36 -0.40 3.84 5.91
C ILE A 36 -0.55 2.78 4.82
N THR A 37 0.50 2.52 4.03
CA THR A 37 0.43 1.55 2.93
C THR A 37 0.22 0.12 3.43
N HIS A 38 0.91 -0.29 4.51
CA HIS A 38 0.64 -1.59 5.14
C HIS A 38 -0.74 -1.66 5.76
N THR A 39 -1.23 -0.60 6.40
CA THR A 39 -2.58 -0.61 6.98
C THR A 39 -3.65 -0.77 5.89
N ALA A 40 -3.46 -0.14 4.73
CA ALA A 40 -4.34 -0.32 3.58
C ALA A 40 -4.34 -1.78 3.10
N LEU A 41 -3.16 -2.41 2.98
CA LEU A 41 -3.05 -3.82 2.61
C LEU A 41 -3.75 -4.74 3.62
N LEU A 42 -3.47 -4.57 4.92
CA LEU A 42 -4.11 -5.34 5.99
C LEU A 42 -5.64 -5.21 5.96
N GLY A 43 -6.15 -4.00 5.68
CA GLY A 43 -7.58 -3.78 5.52
C GLY A 43 -8.18 -4.55 4.34
N LEU A 44 -7.48 -4.60 3.20
CA LEU A 44 -7.92 -5.38 2.03
C LEU A 44 -7.85 -6.89 2.29
N GLU A 45 -6.80 -7.37 2.95
CA GLU A 45 -6.69 -8.78 3.36
C GLU A 45 -7.83 -9.20 4.29
N GLU A 46 -8.20 -8.34 5.25
CA GLU A 46 -9.30 -8.60 6.17
C GLU A 46 -10.66 -8.65 5.46
N ILE A 47 -10.89 -7.76 4.48
CA ILE A 47 -12.10 -7.81 3.65
C ILE A 47 -12.15 -9.07 2.80
N ALA A 48 -11.02 -9.50 2.21
CA ALA A 48 -10.93 -10.75 1.47
C ALA A 48 -11.23 -11.96 2.35
N ARG A 49 -10.77 -11.95 3.61
CA ARG A 49 -11.06 -12.99 4.60
C ARG A 49 -12.55 -13.07 4.94
N GLN A 50 -13.24 -11.93 5.00
CA GLN A 50 -14.68 -11.85 5.29
C GLN A 50 -15.56 -12.20 4.08
N HIS A 51 -15.07 -11.95 2.86
CA HIS A 51 -15.81 -12.11 1.60
C HIS A 51 -15.01 -12.88 0.53
N PRO A 52 -14.64 -14.14 0.78
CA PRO A 52 -13.70 -14.88 -0.08
C PRO A 52 -14.25 -15.22 -1.48
N ASP A 53 -15.56 -15.12 -1.68
CA ASP A 53 -16.25 -15.31 -2.96
C ASP A 53 -16.27 -14.03 -3.83
N LEU A 54 -15.97 -12.87 -3.24
CA LEU A 54 -16.07 -11.56 -3.90
C LEU A 54 -14.73 -10.84 -4.01
N VAL A 55 -13.80 -11.11 -3.09
CA VAL A 55 -12.54 -10.36 -2.99
C VAL A 55 -11.37 -11.32 -2.86
N SER A 56 -10.33 -11.08 -3.65
CA SER A 56 -9.05 -11.79 -3.58
C SER A 56 -7.91 -10.79 -3.45
N VAL A 57 -6.86 -11.18 -2.74
CA VAL A 57 -5.62 -10.41 -2.57
C VAL A 57 -4.47 -11.31 -3.00
N ASP A 58 -3.65 -10.80 -3.93
CA ASP A 58 -2.43 -11.46 -4.39
C ASP A 58 -1.23 -10.55 -4.05
N ILE A 59 -0.25 -11.09 -3.34
CA ILE A 59 0.94 -10.36 -2.88
C ILE A 59 2.15 -10.96 -3.59
N THR A 60 2.76 -10.17 -4.47
CA THR A 60 4.03 -10.51 -5.13
C THR A 60 5.17 -9.74 -4.46
N GLN A 61 6.29 -10.42 -4.20
CA GLN A 61 7.54 -9.79 -3.77
C GLN A 61 8.54 -9.91 -4.94
N GLU A 62 9.10 -8.78 -5.37
CA GLU A 62 10.14 -8.70 -6.40
C GLU A 62 11.55 -8.70 -5.80
#